data_AF-A3ITU6-F1
#
_entry.id   AF-A3ITU6-F1
#
_cell.length_a   1.000
_cell.length_b   1.000
_cell.length_c   1.000
_cell.angle_alpha   90.00
_cell.angle_beta   90.00
_cell.angle_gamma   90.00
#
_symmetry.space_group_name_H-M   'P 1'
#
loop_
_entity.id
_entity.type
_entity.pdbx_description
1 polymer ?
#
loop_
_entity_poly.entity_id
_entity_poly.type
_entity_poly.pdbx_seq_one_letter_code
_entity_poly.pdbx_strand_id
1 'polypeptide(L)'
;MHPNIPKPLHGMPPRELLSRKWWEQTKATAKAKFNACWSCGVSPSQAKFRKWLESHECYSICFNSGRTEYTGTVALCHFCHNFIHDGRLFALLQKGKISERYYLSILAHGNTLLKDWLGLKTPFIKRPFQPNEPFCFRPDWQTVPKFKPLGWKFNPSLPEATWEDYHLILDGKRYERKHQTFQDWREFYGN
;
A
#
# COMPACT_ATOMS: atom_id res chain seq x y z
N MET A 1 -1.17 -1.40 8.44
CA MET A 1 -1.43 -1.53 6.99
C MET A 1 -0.46 -0.64 6.23
N HIS A 2 -0.10 -1.00 4.99
CA HIS A 2 0.87 -0.27 4.16
C HIS A 2 0.16 0.83 3.33
N PRO A 3 0.70 2.05 3.22
CA PRO A 3 0.14 3.16 2.44
C PRO A 3 0.36 2.96 0.94
N ASN A 4 -0.43 3.66 0.13
CA ASN A 4 -0.24 3.64 -1.31
C ASN A 4 1.13 4.22 -1.70
N ILE A 5 1.74 3.64 -2.73
CA ILE A 5 2.95 4.22 -3.33
C ILE A 5 2.63 5.63 -3.85
N PRO A 6 3.50 6.63 -3.61
CA PRO A 6 3.35 7.98 -4.12
C PRO A 6 3.20 8.00 -5.65
N LYS A 7 2.34 8.88 -6.18
CA LYS A 7 2.06 9.01 -7.62
C LYS A 7 3.32 9.14 -8.49
N PRO A 8 4.36 9.91 -8.12
CA PRO A 8 5.59 10.01 -8.92
C PRO A 8 6.30 8.66 -9.17
N LEU A 9 6.09 7.67 -8.29
CA LEU A 9 6.70 6.35 -8.37
C LEU A 9 5.75 5.28 -8.95
N HIS A 10 4.59 5.67 -9.47
CA HIS A 10 3.71 4.73 -10.16
C HIS A 10 4.40 4.19 -11.42
N GLY A 11 4.26 2.89 -11.65
CA GLY A 11 4.94 2.21 -12.75
C GLY A 11 6.42 1.91 -12.50
N MET A 12 6.93 2.15 -11.28
CA MET A 12 8.31 1.82 -10.86
C MET A 12 8.41 0.68 -9.81
N PRO A 13 7.56 -0.37 -9.81
CA PRO A 13 7.69 -1.43 -8.82
C PRO A 13 8.95 -2.28 -9.09
N PRO A 14 9.58 -2.89 -8.07
CA PRO A 14 10.75 -3.75 -8.21
C PRO A 14 10.66 -4.82 -9.31
N ARG A 15 9.46 -5.37 -9.54
CA ARG A 15 9.20 -6.35 -10.61
C ARG A 15 9.49 -5.83 -12.03
N GLU A 16 9.35 -4.53 -12.27
CA GLU A 16 9.70 -3.91 -13.55
C GLU A 16 11.21 -3.61 -13.63
N LEU A 17 11.88 -3.42 -12.49
CA LEU A 17 13.28 -2.99 -12.41
C LEU A 17 14.31 -4.13 -12.33
N LEU A 18 13.95 -5.26 -11.70
CA LEU A 18 14.89 -6.36 -11.40
C LEU A 18 14.66 -7.64 -12.22
N SER A 19 13.57 -7.71 -13.01
CA SER A 19 13.09 -8.85 -13.82
C SER A 19 11.93 -9.65 -13.22
N ARG A 20 11.21 -10.32 -14.13
CA ARG A 20 10.16 -11.29 -13.81
C ARG A 20 10.69 -12.49 -13.01
N LYS A 21 11.89 -12.99 -13.31
CA LYS A 21 12.48 -14.13 -12.61
C LYS A 21 12.69 -13.82 -11.13
N TRP A 22 13.26 -12.64 -10.85
CA TRP A 22 13.40 -12.13 -9.49
C TRP A 22 12.04 -12.03 -8.80
N TRP A 23 11.03 -11.52 -9.48
CA TRP A 23 9.69 -11.36 -8.89
C TRP A 23 9.03 -12.70 -8.52
N GLU A 24 9.10 -13.71 -9.39
CA GLU A 24 8.57 -15.04 -9.08
C GLU A 24 9.25 -15.66 -7.86
N GLN A 25 10.57 -15.52 -7.74
CA GLN A 25 11.34 -15.97 -6.56
C GLN A 25 10.94 -15.21 -5.29
N THR A 26 10.80 -13.89 -5.36
CA THR A 26 10.36 -13.05 -4.24
C THR A 26 8.96 -13.42 -3.77
N LYS A 27 8.02 -13.66 -4.70
CA LYS A 27 6.66 -14.13 -4.36
C LYS A 27 6.69 -15.48 -3.68
N ALA A 28 7.45 -16.44 -4.20
CA ALA A 28 7.57 -17.77 -3.62
C ALA A 28 8.15 -17.70 -2.20
N THR A 29 9.20 -16.90 -2.01
CA THR A 29 9.84 -16.67 -0.71
C THR A 29 8.86 -16.06 0.30
N ALA A 30 8.09 -15.04 -0.11
CA ALA A 30 7.09 -14.42 0.75
C ALA A 30 5.99 -15.42 1.14
N LYS A 31 5.48 -16.22 0.19
CA LYS A 31 4.45 -17.22 0.47
C LYS A 31 4.95 -18.33 1.40
N ALA A 32 6.20 -18.80 1.21
CA ALA A 32 6.80 -19.80 2.10
C ALA A 32 7.05 -19.26 3.51
N LYS A 33 7.39 -17.96 3.63
CA LYS A 33 7.60 -17.29 4.92
C LYS A 33 6.31 -17.10 5.71
N PHE A 34 5.16 -16.94 5.05
CA PHE A 34 3.90 -16.59 5.67
C PHE A 34 2.83 -17.67 5.45
N ASN A 35 2.55 -18.45 6.49
CA ASN A 35 1.47 -19.45 6.50
C ASN A 35 0.06 -18.83 6.72
N ALA A 36 0.00 -17.52 6.87
CA ALA A 36 -1.21 -16.75 7.12
C ALA A 36 -1.05 -15.33 6.57
N CYS A 37 -2.17 -14.64 6.36
CA CYS A 37 -2.18 -13.24 5.99
C CYS A 37 -1.40 -12.41 7.02
N TRP A 38 -0.38 -11.67 6.55
CA TRP A 38 0.46 -10.84 7.40
C TRP A 38 -0.34 -9.76 8.16
N SER A 39 -1.46 -9.29 7.61
CA SER A 39 -2.27 -8.25 8.24
C SER A 39 -3.37 -8.77 9.18
N CYS A 40 -4.03 -9.88 8.84
CA CYS A 40 -5.21 -10.35 9.60
C CYS A 40 -5.09 -11.77 10.15
N GLY A 41 -3.95 -12.43 9.96
CA GLY A 41 -3.68 -13.75 10.52
C GLY A 41 -4.47 -14.91 9.90
N VAL A 42 -5.35 -14.66 8.92
CA VAL A 42 -6.14 -15.73 8.29
C VAL A 42 -5.27 -16.66 7.47
N SER A 43 -5.45 -17.97 7.65
CA SER A 43 -4.80 -18.98 6.80
C SER A 43 -5.38 -18.98 5.37
N PRO A 44 -4.65 -19.50 4.37
CA PRO A 44 -5.15 -19.60 2.99
C PRO A 44 -6.51 -20.30 2.87
N SER A 45 -6.73 -21.39 3.62
CA SER A 45 -7.98 -22.16 3.58
C SER A 45 -9.17 -21.39 4.14
N GLN A 46 -8.93 -20.53 5.13
CA GLN A 46 -9.94 -19.68 5.77
C GLN A 46 -10.12 -18.32 5.08
N ALA A 47 -9.24 -17.95 4.14
CA ALA A 47 -9.34 -16.70 3.42
C ALA A 47 -10.67 -16.59 2.63
N LYS A 48 -11.23 -15.38 2.64
CA LYS A 48 -12.46 -15.05 1.91
C LYS A 48 -12.13 -14.86 0.42
N PHE A 49 -13.05 -15.28 -0.45
CA PHE A 49 -13.01 -15.16 -1.91
C PHE A 49 -11.92 -15.97 -2.63
N ARG A 50 -10.65 -15.89 -2.20
CA ARG A 50 -9.55 -16.70 -2.73
C ARG A 50 -8.96 -17.57 -1.63
N LYS A 51 -8.66 -18.83 -1.96
CA LYS A 51 -8.06 -19.82 -1.04
C LYS A 51 -6.53 -19.82 -1.08
N TRP A 52 -5.93 -18.68 -1.41
CA TRP A 52 -4.49 -18.45 -1.45
C TRP A 52 -4.15 -17.04 -1.01
N LEU A 53 -2.88 -16.82 -0.66
CA LEU A 53 -2.34 -15.51 -0.32
C LEU A 53 -1.69 -14.84 -1.54
N GLU A 54 -1.82 -13.53 -1.60
CA GLU A 54 -1.28 -12.65 -2.64
C GLU A 54 -0.07 -11.91 -2.08
N SER A 55 0.98 -11.79 -2.89
CA SER A 55 2.21 -11.12 -2.48
C SER A 55 2.06 -9.60 -2.66
N HIS A 56 2.49 -8.83 -1.67
CA HIS A 56 2.46 -7.37 -1.69
C HIS A 56 3.84 -6.79 -1.34
N GLU A 57 4.32 -5.87 -2.17
CA GLU A 57 5.59 -5.17 -1.99
C GLU A 57 5.47 -4.15 -0.84
N CYS A 58 6.41 -4.16 0.09
CA CYS A 58 6.45 -3.24 1.22
C CYS A 58 7.57 -2.23 1.04
N TYR A 59 7.29 -1.00 1.46
CA TYR A 59 8.17 0.15 1.32
C TYR A 59 8.22 0.95 2.61
N SER A 60 9.36 1.56 2.89
CA SER A 60 9.51 2.66 3.84
C SER A 60 9.44 3.97 3.07
N ILE A 61 8.57 4.91 3.46
CA ILE A 61 8.40 6.18 2.75
C ILE A 61 8.69 7.35 3.71
N CYS A 62 9.55 8.27 3.27
CA CYS A 62 9.82 9.54 3.92
C CYS A 62 9.22 10.67 3.08
N PHE A 63 7.99 11.08 3.42
CA PHE A 63 7.20 12.05 2.65
C PHE A 63 7.80 13.46 2.63
N ASN A 64 8.69 13.83 3.57
CA ASN A 64 9.41 15.11 3.50
C ASN A 64 10.57 15.11 2.49
N SER A 65 11.09 13.93 2.11
CA SER A 65 12.28 13.81 1.25
C SER A 65 12.02 13.10 -0.07
N GLY A 66 10.82 12.55 -0.26
CA GLY A 66 10.48 11.72 -1.42
C GLY A 66 11.14 10.34 -1.43
N ARG A 67 12.09 10.07 -0.51
CA ARG A 67 12.78 8.78 -0.41
C ARG A 67 11.78 7.66 -0.11
N THR A 68 11.67 6.74 -1.04
CA THR A 68 10.91 5.50 -0.91
C THR A 68 11.86 4.32 -1.02
N GLU A 69 11.86 3.41 -0.07
CA GLU A 69 12.79 2.27 -0.04
C GLU A 69 12.03 0.96 0.02
N TYR A 70 12.31 0.03 -0.88
CA TYR A 70 11.76 -1.31 -0.82
C TYR A 70 12.34 -2.05 0.40
N THR A 71 11.46 -2.64 1.20
CA THR A 71 11.81 -3.27 2.50
C THR A 71 11.53 -4.77 2.51
N GLY A 72 10.88 -5.29 1.47
CA GLY A 72 10.54 -6.70 1.36
C GLY A 72 9.15 -6.91 0.79
N THR A 73 8.71 -8.17 0.81
CA THR A 73 7.39 -8.58 0.32
C THR A 73 6.69 -9.40 1.40
N VAL A 74 5.39 -9.15 1.57
CA VAL A 74 4.52 -9.85 2.52
C VAL A 74 3.43 -10.63 1.79
N ALA A 75 2.83 -11.62 2.46
CA ALA A 75 1.68 -12.34 1.94
C ALA A 75 0.39 -11.82 2.60
N LEU A 76 -0.61 -11.46 1.79
CA LEU A 76 -1.89 -10.93 2.23
C LEU A 76 -3.04 -11.78 1.71
N CYS A 77 -4.13 -11.88 2.46
CA CYS A 77 -5.37 -12.39 1.88
C CYS A 77 -5.94 -11.36 0.89
N HIS A 78 -6.81 -11.82 -0.01
CA HIS A 78 -7.36 -10.99 -1.06
C HIS A 78 -8.03 -9.71 -0.55
N PHE A 79 -8.74 -9.78 0.58
CA PHE A 79 -9.42 -8.60 1.15
C PHE A 79 -8.43 -7.60 1.74
N CYS A 80 -7.43 -8.05 2.50
CA CYS A 80 -6.38 -7.18 3.03
C CYS A 80 -5.57 -6.52 1.91
N HIS A 81 -5.26 -7.27 0.85
CA HIS A 81 -4.52 -6.77 -0.30
C HIS A 81 -5.31 -5.72 -1.10
N ASN A 82 -6.61 -5.94 -1.33
CA ASN A 82 -7.41 -4.93 -2.02
C ASN A 82 -7.75 -3.73 -1.14
N PHE A 83 -7.78 -3.89 0.20
CA PHE A 83 -8.04 -2.77 1.09
C PHE A 83 -6.91 -1.73 1.08
N ILE A 84 -5.66 -2.16 0.95
CA ILE A 84 -4.54 -1.22 0.80
C ILE A 84 -4.53 -0.58 -0.59
N HIS A 85 -5.07 -1.26 -1.61
CA HIS A 85 -5.28 -0.75 -2.97
C HIS A 85 -6.71 -0.21 -3.21
N ASP A 86 -7.33 0.37 -2.20
CA ASP A 86 -8.73 0.80 -2.27
C ASP A 86 -8.97 1.94 -3.27
N GLY A 87 -7.97 2.80 -3.53
CA GLY A 87 -8.06 3.82 -4.58
C GLY A 87 -8.23 3.19 -5.97
N ARG A 88 -7.47 2.11 -6.26
CA ARG A 88 -7.66 1.30 -7.47
C ARG A 88 -9.04 0.61 -7.45
N LEU A 89 -9.45 0.10 -6.30
CA LEU A 89 -10.74 -0.57 -6.14
C LEU A 89 -11.91 0.40 -6.44
N PHE A 90 -11.84 1.64 -5.95
CA PHE A 90 -12.82 2.66 -6.23
C PHE A 90 -12.85 3.03 -7.73
N ALA A 91 -11.69 3.17 -8.38
CA ALA A 91 -11.64 3.39 -9.82
C ALA A 91 -12.28 2.24 -10.63
N LEU A 92 -12.10 0.99 -10.20
CA LEU A 92 -12.77 -0.16 -10.82
C LEU A 92 -14.29 -0.13 -10.62
N LEU A 93 -14.77 0.31 -9.45
CA LEU A 93 -16.19 0.50 -9.19
C LEU A 93 -16.79 1.57 -10.10
N GLN A 94 -16.14 2.74 -10.21
CA GLN A 94 -16.58 3.83 -11.08
C GLN A 94 -16.64 3.39 -12.56
N LYS A 95 -15.72 2.54 -13.00
CA LYS A 95 -15.71 1.94 -14.35
C LYS A 95 -16.70 0.76 -14.49
N GLY A 96 -17.54 0.46 -13.49
CA GLY A 96 -18.52 -0.64 -13.51
C GLY A 96 -17.91 -2.05 -13.55
N LYS A 97 -16.61 -2.20 -13.28
CA LYS A 97 -15.89 -3.48 -13.40
C LYS A 97 -16.02 -4.39 -12.19
N ILE A 98 -16.52 -3.85 -11.08
CA ILE A 98 -16.81 -4.58 -9.84
C ILE A 98 -18.13 -4.08 -9.26
N SER A 99 -18.79 -4.90 -8.43
CA SER A 99 -20.00 -4.48 -7.74
C SER A 99 -19.71 -3.63 -6.51
N GLU A 100 -20.65 -2.76 -6.16
CA GLU A 100 -20.60 -1.97 -4.92
C GLU A 100 -20.52 -2.87 -3.69
N ARG A 101 -21.30 -3.96 -3.66
CA ARG A 101 -21.27 -4.95 -2.57
C ARG A 101 -19.86 -5.50 -2.34
N TYR A 102 -19.13 -5.80 -3.42
CA TYR A 102 -17.76 -6.30 -3.33
C TYR A 102 -16.80 -5.23 -2.80
N TYR A 103 -16.90 -3.99 -3.29
CA TYR A 103 -16.13 -2.84 -2.79
C TYR A 103 -16.35 -2.61 -1.28
N LEU A 104 -17.61 -2.51 -0.86
CA LEU A 104 -17.98 -2.31 0.55
C LEU A 104 -17.53 -3.46 1.45
N SER A 105 -17.58 -4.70 0.95
CA SER A 105 -17.12 -5.87 1.71
C SER A 105 -15.60 -5.82 2.01
N ILE A 106 -14.80 -5.33 1.06
CA ILE A 106 -13.36 -5.14 1.26
C ILE A 106 -13.10 -4.02 2.26
N LEU A 107 -13.77 -2.87 2.11
CA LEU A 107 -13.64 -1.76 3.05
C LEU A 107 -14.04 -2.15 4.47
N ALA A 108 -15.17 -2.82 4.64
CA ALA A 108 -15.64 -3.29 5.94
C ALA A 108 -14.61 -4.20 6.63
N HIS A 109 -14.00 -5.13 5.89
CA HIS A 109 -12.97 -6.01 6.43
C HIS A 109 -11.76 -5.23 6.96
N GLY A 110 -11.17 -4.36 6.16
CA GLY A 110 -9.98 -3.62 6.59
C GLY A 110 -10.27 -2.58 7.67
N ASN A 111 -11.43 -1.92 7.62
CA ASN A 111 -11.85 -1.00 8.68
C ASN A 111 -12.08 -1.70 10.02
N THR A 112 -12.62 -2.93 10.00
CA THR A 112 -12.75 -3.74 11.22
C THR A 112 -11.36 -4.01 11.82
N LEU A 113 -10.40 -4.45 10.99
CA LEU A 113 -9.03 -4.69 11.45
C LEU A 113 -8.35 -3.44 12.02
N LEU A 114 -8.52 -2.28 11.38
CA LEU A 114 -7.98 -1.02 11.88
C LEU A 114 -8.60 -0.63 13.22
N LYS A 115 -9.91 -0.79 13.35
CA LYS A 115 -10.63 -0.53 14.60
C LYS A 115 -10.13 -1.43 15.73
N ASP A 116 -9.92 -2.72 15.44
CA ASP A 116 -9.41 -3.67 16.42
C ASP A 116 -7.97 -3.33 16.84
N TRP A 117 -7.14 -2.88 15.90
CA TRP A 117 -5.74 -2.49 16.17
C TRP A 117 -5.59 -1.15 16.90
N LEU A 118 -6.41 -0.15 16.57
CA LEU A 118 -6.27 1.22 17.05
C LEU A 118 -7.24 1.54 18.22
N GLY A 119 -8.25 0.70 18.45
CA GLY A 119 -9.27 0.88 19.48
C GLY A 119 -10.54 1.62 19.01
N LEU A 120 -11.52 1.77 19.90
CA LEU A 120 -12.87 2.30 19.60
C LEU A 120 -12.93 3.80 19.28
N LYS A 121 -11.92 4.59 19.67
CA LYS A 121 -11.88 6.06 19.48
C LYS A 121 -11.08 6.47 18.24
N THR A 122 -11.25 5.74 17.14
CA THR A 122 -10.34 5.87 15.99
C THR A 122 -10.97 6.69 14.86
N PRO A 123 -10.44 7.88 14.53
CA PRO A 123 -10.91 8.72 13.41
C PRO A 123 -10.46 8.22 12.03
N PHE A 124 -9.66 7.14 11.98
CA PHE A 124 -8.94 6.64 10.80
C PHE A 124 -9.66 5.52 10.04
N ILE A 125 -11.00 5.57 10.00
CA ILE A 125 -11.81 4.63 9.22
C ILE A 125 -11.87 5.13 7.77
N LYS A 126 -11.51 4.29 6.80
CA LYS A 126 -11.69 4.61 5.38
C LYS A 126 -13.17 4.77 5.10
N ARG A 127 -13.59 5.96 4.68
CA ARG A 127 -14.99 6.22 4.34
C ARG A 127 -15.26 5.72 2.92
N PRO A 128 -16.36 4.99 2.69
CA PRO A 128 -16.76 4.62 1.35
C PRO A 128 -16.85 5.83 0.43
N PHE A 129 -16.40 5.68 -0.81
CA PHE A 129 -16.60 6.67 -1.89
C PHE A 129 -15.91 8.02 -1.68
N GLN A 130 -15.00 8.13 -0.70
CA GLN A 130 -14.11 9.27 -0.57
C GLN A 130 -12.73 8.91 -1.14
N PRO A 131 -12.13 9.78 -1.98
CA PRO A 131 -10.75 9.58 -2.41
C PRO A 131 -9.87 9.60 -1.16
N ASN A 132 -9.24 8.47 -0.86
CA ASN A 132 -8.24 8.43 0.19
C ASN A 132 -7.01 9.19 -0.33
N GLU A 133 -6.91 10.46 0.06
CA GLU A 133 -5.65 11.18 0.00
C GLU A 133 -4.57 10.38 0.74
N PRO A 134 -3.30 10.43 0.28
CA PRO A 134 -2.24 9.64 0.87
C PRO A 134 -2.19 9.97 2.36
N PHE A 135 -2.57 9.01 3.20
CA PHE A 135 -2.54 9.03 4.68
C PHE A 135 -1.78 10.24 5.24
N CYS A 136 -2.45 11.39 5.29
CA CYS A 136 -1.85 12.63 5.75
C CYS A 136 -1.76 12.57 7.27
N PHE A 137 -0.56 12.89 7.76
CA PHE A 137 -0.15 12.76 9.15
C PHE A 137 -1.12 13.43 10.11
N ARG A 138 -1.36 12.80 11.26
CA ARG A 138 -2.02 13.44 12.39
C ARG A 138 -1.10 13.40 13.63
N PRO A 139 -1.10 14.45 14.48
CA PRO A 139 -0.20 14.57 15.62
C PRO A 139 -0.31 13.46 16.68
N ASP A 140 -1.33 12.60 16.61
CA ASP A 140 -1.65 11.54 17.57
C ASP A 140 -0.92 10.20 17.31
N TRP A 141 -0.02 10.13 16.33
CA TRP A 141 0.67 8.87 15.94
C TRP A 141 1.78 8.39 16.88
N GLN A 142 2.06 9.10 17.99
CA GLN A 142 3.15 8.75 18.92
C GLN A 142 2.81 7.63 19.92
N THR A 143 1.60 7.07 19.92
CA THR A 143 1.16 6.13 20.97
C THR A 143 0.83 4.70 20.50
N VAL A 144 1.25 4.27 19.31
CA VAL A 144 1.00 2.88 18.86
C VAL A 144 2.15 1.94 19.30
N PRO A 145 1.89 0.86 20.08
CA PRO A 145 2.94 -0.01 20.64
C PRO A 145 3.75 -0.82 19.62
N LYS A 146 4.95 -1.22 20.08
CA LYS A 146 6.11 -1.71 19.34
C LYS A 146 5.98 -3.15 18.79
N PHE A 147 5.77 -3.27 17.49
CA PHE A 147 6.47 -4.25 16.65
C PHE A 147 7.30 -3.43 15.67
N LYS A 148 8.56 -3.80 15.35
CA LYS A 148 9.43 -3.01 14.44
C LYS A 148 8.63 -2.61 13.19
N PRO A 149 8.16 -1.35 13.11
CA PRO A 149 7.23 -0.97 12.06
C PRO A 149 8.02 -0.66 10.80
N LEU A 150 7.39 -0.87 9.64
CA LEU A 150 7.75 -0.12 8.45
C LEU A 150 7.72 1.37 8.84
N GLY A 151 8.88 2.02 8.82
CA GLY A 151 9.05 3.35 9.38
C GLY A 151 8.54 4.43 8.44
N TRP A 152 7.35 4.95 8.70
CA TRP A 152 6.86 6.18 8.06
C TRP A 152 7.49 7.37 8.77
N LYS A 153 8.31 8.15 8.07
CA LYS A 153 8.85 9.39 8.63
C LYS A 153 8.17 10.56 7.95
N PHE A 154 7.34 11.25 8.71
CA PHE A 154 6.80 12.55 8.35
C PHE A 154 6.99 13.48 9.53
N ASN A 155 7.62 14.61 9.27
CA ASN A 155 7.73 15.71 10.19
C ASN A 155 6.82 16.84 9.69
N PRO A 156 5.73 17.17 10.41
CA PRO A 156 4.83 18.24 10.00
C PRO A 156 5.48 19.64 10.01
N SER A 157 6.65 19.78 10.65
CA SER A 157 7.40 21.04 10.65
C SER A 157 8.33 21.20 9.45
N LEU A 158 8.42 20.20 8.57
CA LEU A 158 9.22 20.25 7.34
C LEU A 158 8.29 20.28 6.13
N PRO A 159 8.69 20.94 5.03
CA PRO A 159 7.92 20.89 3.79
C PRO A 159 7.74 19.43 3.34
N GLU A 160 6.62 19.18 2.66
CA GLU A 160 6.40 17.92 1.95
C GLU A 160 7.26 17.89 0.69
N ALA A 161 7.73 16.70 0.33
CA ALA A 161 8.45 16.46 -0.90
C ALA A 161 7.62 16.86 -2.12
N THR A 162 8.22 17.58 -3.06
CA THR A 162 7.60 17.87 -4.34
C THR A 162 7.69 16.66 -5.27
N TRP A 163 7.03 16.73 -6.43
CA TRP A 163 7.06 15.65 -7.43
C TRP A 163 8.50 15.22 -7.76
N GLU A 164 9.41 16.18 -7.81
CA GLU A 164 10.79 16.03 -8.22
C GLU A 164 11.67 15.29 -7.20
N ASP A 165 11.30 15.35 -5.93
CA ASP A 165 12.04 14.77 -4.82
C ASP A 165 11.89 13.23 -4.75
N TYR A 166 10.78 12.71 -5.27
CA TYR A 166 10.46 11.29 -5.15
C TYR A 166 11.39 10.39 -5.96
N HIS A 167 11.99 9.42 -5.27
CA HIS A 167 12.86 8.41 -5.85
C HIS A 167 12.70 7.08 -5.10
N LEU A 168 12.94 5.98 -5.81
CA LEU A 168 12.92 4.63 -5.24
C LEU A 168 14.36 4.19 -4.90
N ILE A 169 14.48 3.47 -3.80
CA ILE A 169 15.70 2.79 -3.37
C ILE A 169 15.40 1.31 -3.34
N LEU A 170 16.20 0.55 -4.08
CA LEU A 170 16.06 -0.89 -4.20
C LEU A 170 17.46 -1.49 -4.15
N ASP A 171 17.71 -2.33 -3.15
CA ASP A 171 19.01 -2.94 -2.87
C ASP A 171 20.15 -1.90 -2.85
N GLY A 172 19.91 -0.77 -2.17
CA GLY A 172 20.85 0.35 -2.05
C GLY A 172 20.99 1.21 -3.31
N LYS A 173 20.43 0.79 -4.45
CA LYS A 173 20.46 1.55 -5.71
C LYS A 173 19.28 2.51 -5.81
N ARG A 174 19.57 3.75 -6.23
CA ARG A 174 18.57 4.80 -6.49
C ARG A 174 18.00 4.67 -7.91
N TYR A 175 16.69 4.78 -8.01
CA TYR A 175 15.92 4.77 -9.25
C TYR A 175 15.05 6.02 -9.30
N GLU A 176 15.19 6.79 -10.36
CA GLU A 176 14.39 8.01 -10.57
C GLU A 176 12.98 7.67 -11.04
N ARG A 177 12.07 8.61 -10.79
CA ARG A 177 10.68 8.56 -11.24
C ARG A 177 10.55 8.28 -12.75
N LYS A 178 9.52 7.53 -13.12
CA LYS A 178 9.21 7.21 -14.53
C LYS A 178 8.67 8.43 -15.28
N HIS A 179 7.78 9.18 -14.63
CA HIS A 179 7.12 10.35 -15.18
C HIS A 179 7.81 11.60 -14.64
N GLN A 180 8.31 12.46 -15.54
CA GLN A 180 9.08 13.62 -15.14
C GLN A 180 8.21 14.66 -14.45
N THR A 181 6.95 14.77 -14.89
CA THR A 181 5.96 15.71 -14.35
C THR A 181 4.64 15.01 -13.97
N PHE A 182 3.81 15.72 -13.18
CA PHE A 182 2.44 15.30 -12.90
C PHE A 182 1.57 15.24 -14.17
N GLN A 183 1.87 16.07 -15.17
CA GLN A 183 1.14 16.08 -16.43
C GLN A 183 1.39 14.79 -17.22
N ASP A 184 2.65 14.36 -17.34
CA ASP A 184 3.02 13.11 -18.02
C ASP A 184 2.34 11.91 -17.36
N TRP A 185 2.30 11.90 -16.02
CA TRP A 185 1.62 10.85 -15.26
C TRP A 185 0.11 10.85 -15.54
N ARG A 186 -0.50 12.03 -15.58
CA ARG A 186 -1.94 12.18 -15.81
C ARG A 186 -2.32 11.75 -17.22
N GLU A 187 -1.52 12.07 -18.23
CA GLU A 187 -1.76 11.65 -19.61
C GLU A 187 -1.65 10.13 -19.76
N PHE A 188 -0.71 9.50 -19.04
CA PHE A 188 -0.54 8.05 -19.08
C PHE A 188 -1.66 7.29 -18.35
N TYR A 189 -2.09 7.77 -17.17
CA TYR A 189 -3.05 7.06 -16.30
C TYR A 189 -4.49 7.59 -16.36
N GLY A 190 -4.72 8.76 -16.98
CA GLY A 190 -6.01 9.47 -17.00
C GLY A 190 -7.06 8.90 -17.96
N ASN A 191 -6.69 7.92 -18.79
CA ASN A 191 -7.59 7.22 -19.71
C ASN A 191 -8.19 5.94 -19.06
#